data_AF-A0A1G9LNC4-F1
#
_entry.id   AF-A0A1G9LNC4-F1
#
_cell.length_a   1.000
_cell.length_b   1.000
_cell.length_c   1.000
_cell.angle_alpha   90.00
_cell.angle_beta   90.00
_cell.angle_gamma   90.00
#
_symmetry.space_group_name_H-M   'P 1'
#
loop_
_entity.id
_entity.type
_entity.pdbx_description
1 polymer ?
#
loop_
_entity_poly.entity_id
_entity_poly.type
_entity_poly.pdbx_seq_one_letter_code
_entity_poly.pdbx_strand_id
1 'polypeptide(L)' 'MNEFDKNNNDLWKWGVFYINPNDPSIWVDKRYGLGWTLNFAHAISYFYVALILVIPIIFIVYL' A
#
# COMPACT_ATOMS: atom_id res chain seq x y z
N MET A 1 -0.96 -11.23 -0.02
CA MET A 1 -0.49 -11.42 -1.42
C MET A 1 0.27 -12.73 -1.55
N ASN A 2 -0.19 -13.62 -2.41
CA ASN A 2 0.54 -14.83 -2.78
C ASN A 2 1.36 -14.61 -4.06
N GLU A 3 2.15 -15.61 -4.48
CA GLU A 3 2.98 -15.52 -5.70
C GLU A 3 2.18 -15.35 -7.00
N PHE A 4 0.95 -15.85 -7.06
CA PHE A 4 0.08 -15.65 -8.23
C PHE A 4 -0.35 -14.19 -8.34
N ASP A 5 -0.82 -13.60 -7.24
CA ASP A 5 -1.22 -12.20 -7.16
C ASP A 5 -0.05 -11.25 -7.47
N LYS A 6 1.15 -11.60 -7.00
CA LYS A 6 2.38 -10.82 -7.24
C LYS A 6 2.74 -10.69 -8.72
N ASN A 7 2.48 -11.73 -9.50
CA ASN A 7 2.80 -11.79 -10.93
C ASN A 7 1.62 -11.36 -11.83
N ASN A 8 0.43 -11.15 -11.28
CA ASN A 8 -0.75 -10.73 -12.03
C ASN A 8 -0.74 -9.22 -12.29
N ASN A 9 -0.52 -8.80 -13.54
CA ASN A 9 -0.48 -7.40 -13.94
C ASN A 9 -1.78 -6.63 -13.67
N ASP A 10 -2.93 -7.30 -13.66
CA ASP A 10 -4.23 -6.64 -13.47
C ASP A 10 -4.41 -6.13 -12.03
N LEU A 11 -3.71 -6.74 -11.07
CA LEU A 11 -3.70 -6.32 -9.67
C LEU A 11 -2.69 -5.19 -9.40
N TRP A 12 -1.84 -4.83 -10.37
CA TRP A 12 -0.77 -3.84 -10.20
C TRP A 12 -0.97 -2.63 -11.12
N LYS A 13 -1.69 -1.63 -10.62
CA LYS A 13 -1.93 -0.39 -11.37
C LYS A 13 -0.63 0.40 -11.53
N TRP A 14 -0.31 0.73 -12.78
CA TRP A 14 0.96 1.37 -13.19
C TRP A 14 2.21 0.61 -12.73
N GLY A 15 2.09 -0.68 -12.41
CA GLY A 15 3.20 -1.50 -11.92
C GLY A 15 3.63 -1.22 -10.47
N VAL A 16 2.94 -0.32 -9.74
CA VAL A 16 3.35 0.15 -8.41
C VAL A 16 2.27 -0.06 -7.36
N PHE A 17 1.00 0.18 -7.69
CA PHE A 17 -0.09 0.12 -6.72
C PHE A 17 -0.79 -1.23 -6.78
N TYR A 18 -0.70 -1.99 -5.69
CA TYR A 18 -1.40 -3.25 -5.54
C TYR A 18 -2.88 -3.00 -5.19
N ILE A 19 -3.80 -3.60 -5.96
CA ILE A 19 -5.25 -3.45 -5.81
C ILE A 19 -5.88 -4.83 -5.95
N ASN A 20 -6.15 -5.49 -4.83
CA ASN A 20 -6.84 -6.78 -4.81
C ASN A 20 -7.93 -6.80 -3.71
N PRO A 21 -9.22 -6.63 -4.06
CA PRO A 21 -10.31 -6.69 -3.09
C PRO A 21 -10.49 -8.07 -2.42
N ASN A 22 -10.02 -9.15 -3.07
CA ASN A 22 -10.12 -10.52 -2.55
C ASN A 22 -9.02 -10.84 -1.54
N ASP A 23 -7.94 -10.06 -1.52
CA ASP A 23 -6.88 -10.17 -0.53
C ASP A 23 -7.19 -9.23 0.66
N PRO A 24 -7.55 -9.74 1.85
CA PRO A 24 -7.90 -8.91 3.00
C PRO A 24 -6.67 -8.24 3.63
N SER A 25 -5.46 -8.61 3.24
CA SER A 25 -4.24 -7.99 3.77
C SER A 25 -4.14 -6.53 3.35
N ILE A 26 -3.89 -5.67 4.35
CA ILE A 26 -3.62 -4.25 4.12
C ILE A 26 -2.17 -4.01 3.76
N TRP A 27 -1.25 -4.68 4.46
CA TRP A 27 0.19 -4.62 4.24
C TRP A 27 0.63 -5.86 3.46
N VAL A 28 1.32 -5.64 2.34
CA VAL A 28 1.83 -6.72 1.49
C VAL A 28 3.25 -6.41 1.05
N ASP A 29 4.00 -7.41 0.65
CA ASP A 29 5.34 -7.18 0.09
C ASP A 29 5.27 -6.37 -1.21
N LYS A 30 6.30 -5.56 -1.47
CA LYS A 30 6.43 -4.89 -2.77
C LYS A 30 6.57 -5.92 -3.88
N ARG A 31 6.05 -5.58 -5.07
CA ARG A 31 6.20 -6.40 -6.28
C ARG A 31 7.66 -6.72 -6.59
N TYR A 32 8.51 -5.70 -6.46
CA TYR A 32 9.92 -5.74 -6.76
C TYR A 32 10.72 -5.10 -5.61
N GLY A 33 11.86 -5.71 -5.28
CA GLY A 33 12.77 -5.21 -4.25
C GLY A 33 12.35 -5.57 -2.82
N LEU A 34 12.91 -4.84 -1.85
CA LEU A 34 12.68 -5.06 -0.42
C LEU A 34 11.62 -4.12 0.14
N GLY A 35 10.90 -4.61 1.14
CA GLY A 35 9.91 -3.86 1.91
C GLY A 35 8.47 -4.13 1.48
N TRP A 36 7.57 -3.33 2.03
CA TRP A 36 6.12 -3.49 1.91
C TRP A 36 5.48 -2.33 1.14
N THR A 37 4.25 -2.57 0.70
CA THR A 37 3.31 -1.59 0.17
C THR A 37 1.92 -1.86 0.77
N LEU A 38 0.96 -0.99 0.47
CA LEU A 38 -0.42 -1.15 0.90
C LEU A 38 -1.27 -1.74 -0.24
N ASN A 39 -2.30 -2.48 0.14
CA ASN A 39 -3.37 -2.89 -0.77
C ASN A 39 -4.41 -1.77 -0.89
N PHE A 40 -4.37 -1.03 -2.01
CA PHE A 40 -5.21 0.14 -2.25
C PHE A 40 -6.67 -0.20 -2.59
N ALA A 41 -7.05 -1.48 -2.57
CA ALA A 41 -8.45 -1.90 -2.64
C ALA A 41 -9.25 -1.56 -1.36
N HIS A 42 -8.57 -1.32 -0.23
CA HIS A 42 -9.21 -1.12 1.08
C HIS A 42 -9.13 0.33 1.56
N ALA A 43 -10.24 0.85 2.09
CA ALA A 43 -10.32 2.23 2.59
C ALA A 43 -9.28 2.55 3.68
N ILE A 44 -8.97 1.56 4.53
CA ILE A 44 -8.00 1.71 5.63
C ILE A 44 -6.56 1.96 5.14
N SER A 45 -6.22 1.56 3.91
CA SER A 45 -4.92 1.88 3.31
C SER A 45 -4.73 3.38 3.14
N TYR A 46 -5.79 4.11 2.79
CA TYR A 46 -5.76 5.57 2.67
C TYR A 46 -5.65 6.26 4.03
N PHE A 47 -6.20 5.66 5.09
CA PHE A 47 -5.97 6.12 6.46
C PHE A 47 -4.49 6.01 6.85
N TYR A 48 -3.82 4.89 6.53
CA TYR A 48 -2.38 4.75 6.77
C TYR A 48 -1.55 5.74 5.95
N VAL A 49 -1.90 5.99 4.69
CA VAL A 49 -1.24 7.01 3.86
C VAL A 49 -1.39 8.39 4.50
N ALA A 50 -2.61 8.77 4.92
CA ALA A 50 -2.84 10.02 5.60
C ALA A 50 -2.00 10.14 6.88
N LEU A 51 -1.94 9.07 7.69
CA LEU A 51 -1.16 9.05 8.91
C LEU A 51 0.35 9.27 8.66
N ILE A 52 0.91 8.58 7.66
CA ILE A 52 2.32 8.69 7.27
C ILE A 52 2.67 10.10 6.77
N LEU A 53 1.74 10.78 6.08
CA LEU A 53 1.96 12.12 5.56
C LEU A 53 1.70 13.22 6.59
N VAL A 54 0.64 13.10 7.38
CA VAL A 54 0.18 14.15 8.30
C VAL A 54 1.03 14.23 9.55
N ILE A 55 1.47 13.11 10.13
CA ILE A 55 2.29 13.13 11.37
C ILE A 55 3.58 13.95 11.19
N PRO A 56 4.40 13.72 10.15
CA PRO A 56 5.60 14.53 9.93
C PRO A 56 5.29 16.00 9.72
N ILE A 57 4.19 16.33 9.03
CA ILE A 57 3.78 17.73 8.82
C ILE A 57 3.42 18.39 10.15
N ILE A 58 2.64 17.73 11.00
CA ILE A 58 2.32 18.23 12.35
C ILE A 58 3.61 18.43 13.15
N PHE A 59 4.53 17.46 13.11
CA PHE A 59 5.81 17.56 13.80
C PHE A 59 6.59 18.80 13.32
N ILE A 60 6.71 19.03 12.01
CA ILE A 60 7.42 20.17 11.43
C ILE A 60 6.78 21.52 11.81
N VAL A 61 5.46 21.57 11.94
CA VAL A 61 4.73 22.83 12.19
C VAL A 61 4.70 23.21 13.67
N TYR A 62 4.67 22.24 14.58
CA TYR A 62 4.34 22.45 15.99
C TYR A 62 5.45 22.08 16.98
N LEU A 63 6.56 21.49 16.54
CA LEU A 63 7.74 21.16 17.36
C LEU A 63 8.99 21.84 16.83
#